data_AF-A0A3M1S7M9-F1
#
_entry.id   AF-A0A3M1S7M9-F1
#
_cell.length_a   1.000
_cell.length_b   1.000
_cell.length_c   1.000
_cell.angle_alpha   90.00
_cell.angle_beta   90.00
_cell.angle_gamma   90.00
#
_symmetry.space_group_name_H-M   'P 1'
#
loop_
_entity.id
_entity.type
_entity.pdbx_description
1 polymer ?
#
loop_
_entity_poly.entity_id
_entity_poly.type
_entity_poly.pdbx_seq_one_letter_code
_entity_poly.pdbx_strand_id
1 'polypeptide(L)' 'MRIEPVDRVEELAAWLAGKPGVRQVRRQTIEIVVQLEGNHCERARLLRQIIEAGFDVATFAPTRSVLESVFLSTTRGAVQ' A
#
# COMPACT_ATOMS: atom_id res chain seq x y z
N MET A 1 2.32 -0.01 -3.53
CA MET A 1 1.79 -1.29 -4.03
C MET A 1 0.32 -1.37 -3.66
N ARG A 2 -0.48 -2.09 -4.46
CA ARG A 2 -1.92 -2.28 -4.26
C ARG A 2 -2.16 -3.75 -3.92
N ILE A 3 -2.98 -3.99 -2.92
CA ILE A 3 -3.33 -5.33 -2.42
C ILE A 3 -4.85 -5.38 -2.31
N GLU A 4 -5.47 -6.36 -2.93
CA GLU A 4 -6.90 -6.62 -2.83
C GLU A 4 -7.08 -7.92 -2.04
N PRO A 5 -7.46 -7.85 -0.76
CA PRO A 5 -7.78 -9.05 0.00
C PRO A 5 -9.15 -9.61 -0.39
N VAL A 6 -9.32 -10.92 -0.25
CA VAL A 6 -10.61 -11.59 -0.46
C VAL A 6 -11.62 -11.18 0.62
N ASP A 7 -11.15 -11.03 1.85
CA ASP A 7 -11.92 -10.71 3.05
C ASP A 7 -11.04 -9.99 4.09
N ARG A 8 -11.62 -9.60 5.24
CA ARG A 8 -10.88 -9.02 6.38
C ARG A 8 -9.97 -7.82 6.03
N VAL A 9 -10.45 -6.95 5.14
CA VAL A 9 -9.70 -5.76 4.67
C VAL A 9 -9.22 -4.86 5.82
N GLU A 10 -10.02 -4.74 6.88
CA GLU A 10 -9.69 -3.92 8.06
C GLU A 10 -8.55 -4.52 8.87
N GLU A 11 -8.63 -5.82 9.13
CA GLU A 11 -7.62 -6.55 9.89
C GLU A 11 -6.30 -6.55 9.12
N LEU A 12 -6.33 -6.76 7.80
CA LEU A 12 -5.14 -6.70 6.97
C LEU A 12 -4.55 -5.28 6.95
N ALA A 13 -5.36 -4.23 6.82
CA ALA A 13 -4.87 -2.85 6.84
C ALA A 13 -4.19 -2.50 8.17
N ALA A 14 -4.80 -2.88 9.29
CA ALA A 14 -4.23 -2.71 10.62
C ALA A 14 -2.93 -3.51 10.80
N TRP A 15 -2.92 -4.77 10.36
CA TRP A 15 -1.73 -5.63 10.41
C TRP A 15 -0.58 -5.07 9.58
N LEU A 16 -0.86 -4.53 8.38
CA LEU A 16 0.14 -3.91 7.50
C LEU A 16 0.72 -2.64 8.10
N ALA A 17 -0.06 -1.85 8.84
CA ALA A 17 0.41 -0.62 9.47
C ALA A 17 1.49 -0.88 10.53
N GLY A 18 1.52 -2.09 11.12
CA GLY A 18 2.55 -2.50 12.08
C GLY A 18 3.80 -3.13 11.45
N LYS A 19 3.89 -3.24 10.12
CA LYS A 19 4.99 -3.97 9.47
C LYS A 19 6.24 -3.12 9.26
N PRO A 20 7.44 -3.70 9.46
CA PRO A 20 8.68 -3.00 9.18
C PRO A 20 8.77 -2.59 7.71
N GLY A 21 9.21 -1.37 7.47
CA GLY A 21 9.32 -0.77 6.12
C GLY A 21 8.00 -0.23 5.56
N VAL A 22 6.85 -0.48 6.18
CA VAL A 22 5.58 0.13 5.76
C VAL A 22 5.52 1.56 6.28
N ARG A 23 5.51 2.54 5.38
CA ARG A 23 5.43 3.96 5.69
C ARG A 23 4.00 4.48 5.75
N GLN A 24 3.15 3.96 4.86
CA GLN A 24 1.77 4.39 4.77
C GLN A 24 0.89 3.23 4.32
N VAL A 25 -0.28 3.11 4.94
CA VAL A 25 -1.37 2.23 4.53
C VAL A 25 -2.59 3.11 4.28
N ARG A 26 -3.16 3.05 3.08
CA ARG A 26 -4.42 3.70 2.74
C ARG A 26 -5.42 2.64 2.31
N ARG A 27 -6.56 2.62 2.99
CA ARG A 27 -7.68 1.79 2.58
C ARG A 27 -8.49 2.51 1.50
N GLN A 28 -8.89 1.76 0.49
CA GLN A 28 -9.97 2.10 -0.43
C GLN A 28 -11.09 1.05 -0.29
N THR A 29 -12.16 1.18 -1.07
CA THR A 29 -13.37 0.36 -0.93
C THR A 29 -13.09 -1.14 -0.93
N ILE A 30 -12.23 -1.61 -1.85
CA ILE A 30 -11.91 -3.04 -2.02
C ILE A 30 -10.42 -3.35 -1.92
N GLU A 31 -9.56 -2.33 -1.90
CA GLU A 31 -8.11 -2.50 -1.98
C GLU A 31 -7.39 -1.70 -0.89
N ILE A 32 -6.16 -2.11 -0.62
CA ILE A 32 -5.23 -1.48 0.31
C ILE A 32 -4.02 -1.01 -0.49
N VAL A 33 -3.76 0.29 -0.44
CA VAL A 33 -2.57 0.91 -1.02
C VAL A 33 -1.51 1.03 0.06
N VAL A 34 -0.39 0.36 -0.13
CA VAL A 34 0.73 0.34 0.81
C VAL A 34 1.94 1.03 0.20
N GLN A 35 2.49 2.00 0.92
CA GLN A 35 3.81 2.55 0.65
C GLN A 35 4.84 1.76 1.46
N LEU A 36 5.55 0.87 0.78
CA LEU A 36 6.64 0.08 1.35
C LEU A 36 7.98 0.66 0.92
N GLU A 37 8.85 0.96 1.87
CA GLU A 37 10.26 1.20 1.62
C GLU A 37 10.98 -0.12 1.40
N GLY A 38 11.55 -0.27 0.22
CA GLY A 38 12.28 -1.48 -0.15
C GLY A 38 12.23 -1.79 -1.64
N ASN A 39 13.02 -2.79 -2.01
CA ASN A 39 13.11 -3.29 -3.37
C ASN A 39 12.07 -4.38 -3.64
N HIS A 40 12.20 -5.06 -4.78
CA HIS A 40 11.30 -6.16 -5.15
C HIS A 40 11.34 -7.33 -4.15
N CYS A 41 12.48 -7.61 -3.53
CA CYS A 41 12.63 -8.67 -2.54
C CYS A 41 11.80 -8.38 -1.27
N GLU A 42 11.86 -7.16 -0.76
CA GLU A 42 11.06 -6.76 0.42
C GLU A 42 9.56 -6.82 0.14
N ARG A 43 9.13 -6.46 -1.08
CA ARG A 43 7.73 -6.61 -1.50
C ARG A 43 7.29 -8.07 -1.53
N ALA A 44 8.09 -8.94 -2.12
CA ALA A 44 7.81 -10.37 -2.17
C ALA A 44 7.79 -10.99 -0.76
N ARG A 45 8.70 -10.56 0.12
CA ARG A 45 8.74 -10.98 1.52
C ARG A 45 7.52 -10.53 2.29
N LEU A 46 7.03 -9.31 2.06
CA LEU A 46 5.79 -8.85 2.68
C LEU A 46 4.58 -9.62 2.15
N LEU A 47 4.48 -9.85 0.84
CA LEU A 47 3.43 -10.69 0.27
C LEU A 47 3.41 -12.09 0.90
N ARG A 48 4.56 -12.73 1.03
CA ARG A 48 4.68 -14.02 1.72
C ARG A 48 4.15 -13.97 3.15
N GLN A 49 4.53 -12.94 3.92
CA GLN A 49 4.05 -12.79 5.30
C GLN A 49 2.54 -12.58 5.39
N ILE A 50 1.91 -11.93 4.40
CA ILE A 50 0.45 -11.72 4.35
C ILE A 50 -0.24 -13.09 4.26
N ILE A 51 0.22 -13.94 3.34
CA ILE A 51 -0.32 -15.29 3.16
C ILE A 51 -0.05 -16.17 4.38
N GLU A 52 1.17 -16.11 4.94
CA GLU A 52 1.52 -16.88 6.16
C GLU A 52 0.74 -16.43 7.41
N ALA A 53 0.30 -15.17 7.47
CA ALA A 53 -0.60 -14.67 8.50
C ALA A 53 -2.08 -15.06 8.26
N GLY A 54 -2.35 -15.78 7.17
CA GLY A 54 -3.66 -16.32 6.86
C GLY A 54 -4.61 -15.35 6.18
N PHE A 55 -4.11 -14.28 5.54
CA PHE A 55 -4.94 -13.39 4.73
C PHE A 55 -4.92 -13.85 3.27
N ASP A 56 -6.10 -14.06 2.69
CA ASP A 56 -6.24 -14.39 1.28
C ASP A 56 -6.20 -13.12 0.42
N VAL A 57 -5.42 -13.15 -0.66
CA VAL A 57 -5.20 -12.01 -1.55
C VAL A 57 -5.68 -12.37 -2.94
N ALA A 58 -6.67 -11.62 -3.45
CA ALA A 58 -7.17 -11.73 -4.80
C ALA A 58 -6.19 -11.10 -5.80
N THR A 59 -5.69 -9.90 -5.49
CA THR A 59 -4.80 -9.14 -6.38
C THR A 59 -3.62 -8.54 -5.63
N PHE A 60 -2.41 -8.70 -6.16
CA PHE A 60 -1.20 -8.00 -5.68
C PHE A 60 -0.49 -7.32 -6.84
N ALA A 61 -0.42 -5.98 -6.82
CA ALA A 61 0.17 -5.21 -7.90
C ALA A 61 1.19 -4.18 -7.38
N PRO A 62 2.39 -4.07 -8.00
CA PRO A 62 3.29 -2.98 -7.69
C PRO A 62 2.65 -1.65 -8.16
N THR A 63 2.61 -0.65 -7.27
CA THR A 63 2.27 0.71 -7.70
C THR A 63 3.54 1.28 -8.30
N ARG A 64 3.54 1.60 -9.60
CA ARG A 64 4.52 2.54 -10.14
C ARG A 64 4.19 3.88 -9.50
N SER A 65 5.09 4.42 -8.68
CA SER A 65 5.00 5.81 -8.25
C SER A 65 5.16 6.66 -9.50
N VAL A 66 4.06 7.05 -10.12
CA VAL A 66 4.08 8.12 -11.11
C VAL A 66 4.25 9.40 -10.30
N LEU A 67 5.31 10.15 -10.61
CA LEU A 67 5.67 11.45 -10.03
C LEU A 67 4.56 12.51 -10.14
N GLU A 68 3.37 12.18 -10.64
CA GLU A 68 2.23 13.09 -10.80
C GLU A 68 1.61 13.55 -9.48
N SER A 69 1.83 12.86 -8.35
CA SER A 69 1.28 13.32 -7.06
C SER A 69 2.05 14.50 -6.41
N VAL A 70 3.19 14.91 -6.97
CA VAL A 70 3.94 16.10 -6.46
C VAL A 70 3.46 17.40 -7.13
N PHE A 71 2.73 17.33 -8.25
CA PHE A 71 2.30 18.53 -8.99
C PHE A 71 1.05 19.22 -8.43
N LEU A 72 0.32 18.61 -7.49
CA LEU A 72 -0.93 19.15 -6.95
C LEU A 72 -0.80 19.95 -5.63
N SER A 73 0.42 20.12 -5.11
CA SER A 73 0.66 20.97 -3.93
C SER A 73 1.24 22.35 -4.28
N THR A 74 1.86 22.51 -5.45
CA THR A 74 2.32 23.80 -5.99
C THR A 74 1.25 24.40 -6.90
N THR A 75 0.09 24.72 -6.36
CA THR A 75 -0.87 25.63 -7.05
C THR A 75 -1.77 26.39 -6.09
N ARG A 76 -1.46 26.38 -4.79
CA ARG A 76 -2.07 27.28 -3.78
C ARG A 76 -1.17 28.45 -3.40
N GLY A 77 -0.19 28.80 -4.25
CA GLY A 77 0.83 29.81 -3.97
C GLY A 77 0.95 30.93 -5.02
N ALA A 78 -0.08 31.18 -5.83
CA ALA A 78 -0.07 32.30 -6.78
C ALA A 78 -1.49 32.79 -7.08
N VAL A 79 -2.15 33.39 -6.09
CA VAL A 79 -3.14 34.47 -6.28
C VAL A 79 -3.42 35.10 -4.91
N GLN A 80 -2.63 36.10 -4.55
CA GLN A 80 -3.08 37.37 -3.96
C GLN A 80 -1.91 38.35 -3.92
#